data_AF-A0A0S8IIH8-F1
#
_entry.id   AF-A0A0S8IIH8-F1
#
_cell.length_a   1.000
_cell.length_b   1.000
_cell.length_c   1.000
_cell.angle_alpha   90.00
_cell.angle_beta   90.00
_cell.angle_gamma   90.00
#
_symmetry.space_group_name_H-M   'P 1'
#
loop_
_entity.id
_entity.type
_entity.pdbx_description
1 polymer ?
#
loop_
_entity_poly.entity_id
_entity_poly.type
_entity_poly.pdbx_seq_one_letter_code
_entity_poly.pdbx_strand_id
1 'polypeptide(L)'
;MQQNKSKRFFLKNLKWYEHLAAGWPIIFIFFGGAIGGVCGGFAYLLNGKIFNSNLSKHLKYIFAFLIGIGSLLLYVILVAMLFILFPGLAKR
;
A
#
# COMPACT_ATOMS: atom_id res chain seq x y z
N MET A 1 -15.54 -37.35 2.55
CA MET A 1 -14.30 -37.15 1.76
C MET A 1 -14.57 -36.44 0.41
N GLN A 2 -15.19 -35.25 0.39
CA GLN A 2 -15.60 -34.54 -0.85
C GLN A 2 -14.89 -33.18 -1.05
N GLN A 3 -14.20 -32.66 -0.04
CA GLN A 3 -13.56 -31.33 -0.05
C GLN A 3 -12.28 -31.23 -0.92
N ASN A 4 -11.76 -32.35 -1.46
CA ASN A 4 -10.47 -32.39 -2.17
C ASN A 4 -10.60 -32.26 -3.71
N LYS A 5 -11.80 -32.43 -4.30
CA LYS A 5 -11.98 -32.30 -5.76
C LYS A 5 -12.17 -30.86 -6.24
N SER A 6 -12.74 -29.98 -5.42
CA SER A 6 -13.00 -28.58 -5.80
C SER A 6 -11.71 -27.76 -5.97
N LYS A 7 -10.71 -27.99 -5.11
CA LYS A 7 -9.42 -27.26 -5.20
C LYS A 7 -8.56 -27.65 -6.40
N ARG A 8 -8.81 -28.80 -7.04
CA ARG A 8 -8.03 -29.28 -8.21
C ARG A 8 -8.59 -28.79 -9.55
N PHE A 9 -9.76 -28.17 -9.59
CA PHE A 9 -10.38 -27.70 -10.83
C PHE A 9 -9.86 -26.33 -11.29
N PHE A 10 -9.47 -25.46 -10.34
CA PHE A 10 -9.11 -24.06 -10.62
C PHE A 10 -7.76 -23.86 -11.34
N LEU A 11 -6.93 -24.89 -11.50
CA LEU A 11 -5.55 -24.77 -11.99
C LEU A 11 -5.23 -25.72 -13.14
N LYS A 12 -6.22 -26.09 -13.96
CA LYS A 12 -5.98 -26.95 -15.12
C LYS A 12 -6.41 -26.21 -16.39
N ASN A 13 -5.41 -25.61 -17.05
CA ASN A 13 -5.50 -24.86 -18.31
C ASN A 13 -6.19 -23.48 -18.23
N LEU A 14 -5.71 -22.58 -17.37
CA LEU A 14 -5.89 -21.16 -17.66
C LEU A 14 -4.90 -20.79 -18.78
N LYS A 15 -5.42 -20.33 -19.91
CA LYS A 15 -4.61 -19.81 -21.01
C LYS A 15 -3.82 -18.60 -20.50
N TRP A 16 -2.68 -18.31 -21.11
CA TRP A 16 -1.76 -17.23 -20.67
C TRP A 16 -2.47 -15.88 -20.43
N TYR A 17 -3.48 -15.56 -21.25
CA TYR A 17 -4.27 -14.34 -21.09
C TYR A 17 -5.17 -14.33 -19.83
N GLU A 18 -5.62 -15.48 -19.35
CA GLU A 18 -6.44 -15.60 -18.13
C GLU A 18 -5.57 -15.39 -16.87
N HIS A 19 -4.29 -15.78 -16.93
CA HIS A 19 -3.31 -15.41 -15.91
C HIS A 19 -3.01 -13.91 -15.90
N LEU A 20 -2.94 -13.26 -17.06
CA LEU A 20 -2.78 -11.80 -17.12
C LEU A 20 -4.01 -11.06 -16.58
N ALA A 21 -5.22 -11.54 -16.90
CA ALA A 21 -6.46 -10.98 -16.37
C ALA A 21 -6.58 -11.18 -14.84
N ALA A 22 -6.20 -12.35 -14.33
CA ALA A 22 -6.16 -12.62 -12.89
C ALA A 22 -5.06 -11.83 -12.15
N GLY A 23 -3.99 -11.46 -12.86
CA GLY A 23 -2.88 -10.65 -12.35
C GLY A 23 -3.13 -9.15 -12.37
N TRP A 24 -4.19 -8.67 -13.04
CA TRP A 24 -4.56 -7.25 -13.09
C TRP A 24 -4.61 -6.55 -11.71
N PRO A 25 -5.14 -7.18 -10.64
CA PRO A 25 -5.13 -6.59 -9.29
C PRO A 25 -3.72 -6.41 -8.70
N ILE A 26 -2.75 -7.23 -9.09
CA ILE A 26 -1.37 -7.20 -8.56
C ILE A 26 -0.67 -5.92 -9.00
N ILE A 27 -0.94 -5.43 -10.21
CA ILE A 27 -0.40 -4.16 -10.70
C ILE A 27 -0.81 -2.99 -9.79
N PHE A 28 -2.04 -2.99 -9.25
CA PHE A 28 -2.49 -1.94 -8.33
C PHE A 28 -1.73 -1.94 -7.00
N ILE A 29 -1.26 -3.10 -6.54
CA ILE A 29 -0.43 -3.21 -5.33
C ILE A 29 0.91 -2.51 -5.54
N PHE A 30 1.50 -2.61 -6.75
CA PHE A 30 2.72 -1.89 -7.07
C PHE A 30 2.52 -0.37 -7.10
N PHE A 31 1.38 0.12 -7.59
CA PHE A 31 1.08 1.56 -7.58
C PHE A 31 0.84 2.10 -6.15
N GLY A 32 0.06 1.40 -5.34
CA GLY A 32 -0.14 1.77 -3.93
C GLY A 32 1.15 1.68 -3.12
N GLY A 33 1.93 0.62 -3.33
CA GLY A 33 3.24 0.42 -2.70
C GLY A 33 4.29 1.42 -3.14
N ALA A 34 4.29 1.86 -4.40
CA ALA A 34 5.21 2.90 -4.87
C ALA A 34 4.92 4.25 -4.22
N ILE A 35 3.64 4.65 -4.14
CA ILE A 35 3.24 5.89 -3.47
C ILE A 35 3.55 5.82 -1.97
N GLY A 36 3.19 4.70 -1.32
CA GLY A 36 3.52 4.46 0.08
C GLY A 36 5.02 4.42 0.34
N GLY A 37 5.80 3.87 -0.59
CA GLY A 37 7.26 3.80 -0.53
C GLY A 37 7.93 5.16 -0.65
N VAL A 38 7.44 6.04 -1.55
CA VAL A 38 7.93 7.42 -1.67
C VAL A 38 7.60 8.22 -0.41
N CYS A 39 6.36 8.15 0.09
CA CYS A 39 5.97 8.83 1.33
C CYS A 39 6.75 8.31 2.55
N GLY A 40 6.83 6.99 2.72
CA GLY A 40 7.56 6.35 3.82
C GLY A 40 9.07 6.58 3.75
N GLY A 41 9.65 6.54 2.55
CA GLY A 41 11.06 6.87 2.32
C GLY A 41 11.37 8.34 2.62
N PHE A 42 10.50 9.26 2.20
CA PHE A 42 10.65 10.69 2.53
C PHE A 42 10.53 10.93 4.04
N ALA A 43 9.57 10.29 4.70
CA ALA A 43 9.44 10.27 6.15
C ALA A 43 10.71 9.74 6.85
N TYR A 44 11.33 8.68 6.32
CA TYR A 44 12.58 8.14 6.84
C TYR A 44 13.75 9.13 6.72
N LEU A 45 13.86 9.84 5.59
CA LEU A 45 14.89 10.88 5.42
C LEU A 45 14.68 12.06 6.38
N LEU A 46 13.44 12.50 6.56
CA LEU A 46 13.10 13.54 7.55
C LEU A 46 13.42 13.08 8.97
N ASN A 47 13.08 11.85 9.31
CA ASN A 47 13.43 11.25 10.59
C ASN A 47 14.94 11.18 10.78
N GLY A 48 15.71 10.76 9.78
CA GLY A 48 17.18 10.74 9.83
C GLY A 48 17.79 12.13 10.08
N LYS A 49 17.19 13.18 9.50
CA LYS A 49 17.60 14.58 9.74
C LYS A 49 17.27 15.04 11.17
N ILE A 50 16.09 14.68 11.69
CA ILE A 50 15.68 14.98 13.07
C ILE A 50 16.52 14.20 14.09
N PHE A 51 16.91 12.96 13.77
CA PHE A 51 17.78 12.15 14.61
C PHE A 51 19.23 12.67 14.67
N ASN A 52 19.70 13.38 13.64
CA ASN A 52 20.98 14.08 13.68
C ASN A 52 20.94 15.40 14.46
N SER A 53 19.75 16.00 14.65
CA SER A 53 19.61 17.21 15.47
C SER A 53 19.85 16.93 16.96
N ASN A 54 20.27 17.95 17.69
CA ASN A 54 20.66 17.90 19.11
C ASN A 54 19.45 17.80 20.08
N LEU A 55 18.45 17.01 19.71
CA LEU A 55 17.21 16.78 20.47
C LEU A 55 17.36 15.60 21.44
N SER A 56 16.72 15.72 22.61
CA SER A 56 16.63 14.66 23.63
C SER A 56 16.13 13.34 23.02
N LYS A 57 16.71 12.21 23.49
CA LYS A 57 16.43 10.84 22.99
C LYS A 57 14.92 10.52 22.94
N HIS A 58 14.14 11.02 23.89
CA HIS A 58 12.70 10.82 23.95
C HIS A 58 11.92 11.56 22.85
N LEU A 59 12.31 12.81 22.52
CA LEU A 59 11.61 13.59 21.50
C LEU A 59 11.81 13.00 20.10
N LYS A 60 12.99 12.43 19.81
CA LYS A 60 13.29 11.81 18.51
C LYS A 60 12.36 10.65 18.19
N TYR A 61 12.03 9.81 19.18
CA TYR A 61 11.11 8.69 19.00
C TYR A 61 9.65 9.13 18.80
N ILE A 62 9.20 10.14 19.55
CA ILE A 62 7.84 10.69 19.41
C ILE A 62 7.67 11.31 18.02
N PHE A 63 8.65 12.09 17.55
CA PHE A 63 8.61 12.68 16.21
C PHE A 63 8.59 11.63 15.11
N ALA A 64 9.39 10.57 15.22
CA ALA A 64 9.39 9.50 14.24
C ALA A 64 8.04 8.78 14.15
N PHE A 65 7.41 8.56 15.29
CA PHE A 65 6.08 7.96 15.37
C PHE A 65 5.00 8.90 14.80
N LEU A 66 5.07 10.21 15.10
CA LEU A 66 4.18 11.22 14.54
C LEU A 66 4.28 11.33 13.01
N ILE A 67 5.51 11.28 12.48
CA ILE A 67 5.76 11.33 11.04
C ILE A 67 5.26 10.06 10.36
N GLY A 68 5.41 8.90 11.00
CA GLY A 68 4.83 7.64 10.53
C GLY A 68 3.30 7.70 10.45
N ILE A 69 2.63 8.13 11.53
CA ILE A 69 1.18 8.30 11.56
C ILE A 69 0.72 9.34 10.53
N GLY A 70 1.43 10.48 10.45
CA GLY A 70 1.13 11.54 9.49
C GLY A 70 1.24 11.06 8.05
N SER A 71 2.27 10.27 7.73
CA SER A 71 2.43 9.66 6.41
C SER A 71 1.32 8.66 6.10
N LEU A 72 0.90 7.84 7.07
CA LEU A 72 -0.18 6.88 6.88
C LEU A 72 -1.52 7.58 6.65
N LEU A 73 -1.83 8.61 7.44
CA LEU A 73 -3.04 9.42 7.28
C LEU A 73 -3.06 10.11 5.93
N LEU A 74 -1.93 10.70 5.51
CA LEU A 74 -1.82 11.39 4.22
C LEU A 74 -2.03 10.42 3.05
N TYR A 75 -1.49 9.20 3.13
CA TYR A 75 -1.75 8.14 2.15
C TYR A 75 -3.24 7.78 2.08
N VAL A 76 -3.89 7.54 3.23
CA VAL A 76 -5.33 7.20 3.27
C VAL A 76 -6.19 8.32 2.70
N ILE A 77 -5.86 9.58 3.01
CA ILE A 77 -6.57 10.75 2.48
C ILE A 77 -6.45 10.84 0.97
N LEU A 78 -5.25 10.65 0.40
CA LEU A 78 -5.03 10.68 -1.05
C LEU A 78 -5.82 9.58 -1.76
N VAL A 79 -5.82 8.36 -1.21
CA VAL A 79 -6.59 7.24 -1.77
C VAL A 79 -8.09 7.52 -1.67
N ALA A 80 -8.58 8.01 -0.53
CA ALA A 80 -9.97 8.37 -0.34
C ALA A 80 -10.39 9.50 -1.30
N MET A 81 -9.55 10.51 -1.49
CA MET A 81 -9.79 11.62 -2.41
C MET A 81 -9.86 11.14 -3.87
N LEU A 82 -8.98 10.22 -4.27
CA LEU A 82 -9.06 9.58 -5.58
C LEU A 82 -10.38 8.81 -5.76
N PHE A 83 -10.81 8.09 -4.73
CA PHE A 83 -12.07 7.34 -4.75
C PHE A 83 -13.30 8.25 -4.83
N ILE A 84 -13.26 9.39 -4.14
CA ILE A 84 -14.30 10.43 -4.19
C ILE A 84 -14.31 11.14 -5.55
N LEU A 85 -13.14 11.38 -6.15
CA LEU A 85 -13.00 12.02 -7.45
C LEU A 85 -13.48 11.11 -8.60
N PHE A 86 -13.34 9.79 -8.45
CA PHE A 86 -13.82 8.78 -9.40
C PHE A 86 -14.91 7.89 -8.80
N PRO A 87 -16.11 8.45 -8.46
CA PRO A 87 -17.21 7.66 -7.90
C PRO A 87 -17.77 6.64 -8.92
N GLY A 88 -17.40 6.77 -10.20
CA GLY A 88 -17.78 5.84 -11.28
C GLY A 88 -17.07 4.48 -11.25
N LEU A 89 -16.02 4.30 -10.45
CA LEU A 89 -15.34 2.99 -10.26
C LEU A 89 -15.98 2.14 -9.15
N ALA A 90 -16.74 2.76 -8.24
CA ALA A 90 -17.40 2.08 -7.13
C ALA A 90 -18.80 1.55 -7.47
N LYS A 91 -19.34 1.89 -8.65
CA LYS A 91 -20.73 1.64 -9.06
C LYS A 91 -20.91 0.52 -10.08
N ARG A 92 -19.90 -0.34 -10.31
CA ARG A 92 -19.99 -1.46 -11.25
C ARG A 92 -19.84 -2.81 -10.55
#